data_AF-A0A1I8MYQ3-F1
#
_entry.id   AF-A0A1I8MYQ3-F1
#
_cell.length_a   1.000
_cell.length_b   1.000
_cell.length_c   1.000
_cell.angle_alpha   90.00
_cell.angle_beta   90.00
_cell.angle_gamma   90.00
#
_symmetry.space_group_name_H-M   'P 1'
#
loop_
_entity.id
_entity.type
_entity.pdbx_description
1 polymer ?
#
loop_
_entity_poly.entity_id
_entity_poly.type
_entity_poly.pdbx_seq_one_letter_code
_entity_poly.pdbx_strand_id
1 'polypeptide(L)'
;MSKNNLLPPSSTASLMIPQTTPPNNGSGSATGNPRNKCALKPGHSLMDWIRLGNSGVDLSGTQGRIIPVTPEELSKHNTRNDAWMAIRGVVYNVTRYMDFHPGGVDELMRGVGKDATKLFNEVHAWVNYQQLLNKCVIGPLKHSKKVEKIVEETTDSLSTKLSPKFAKPPLPPASQDILPRLDWIQNRNSITIYFYTKQFCNPGSLIRKVPDQPDNHVEIWILIDTYLHKFDFDLHSEVEWPPKDVKINRESGKIEICFEKPDANKDIWPQLGKHQVKKMLRNSVENDLLLDFKTSQQHQYNHNTFVLLLNNPNVICTLPLGYHVSLECQINSRNLSKCYTPVPSKYLRDLNQDNNCVLKMYTLDFLIKKYSYPNSFSGHLSATGNDASLKVSIPKGNFKLAQLAGHRGICFLAAGSGITPFLSLIDHLLKRNTNRIELLKLLYFNKTVEDIWCCDALSNMAKEDERFEFTNVLSNSGDSWTGLKGHVSLEILEPLVDKTKTDKITFIASCGPSGFNQKVEDILQKLEFPKENLFTF
;
A
#
# COMPACT_ATOMS: atom_id res chain seq x y z
N MET A 1 17.59 -7.28 79.12
CA MET A 1 17.70 -6.14 80.07
C MET A 1 18.10 -4.89 79.31
N SER A 2 17.79 -3.71 79.84
CA SER A 2 18.30 -2.37 79.46
C SER A 2 17.97 -1.83 78.06
N LYS A 3 17.71 -0.51 78.01
CA LYS A 3 17.50 0.32 76.81
C LYS A 3 18.72 1.23 76.62
N ASN A 4 18.92 1.74 75.40
CA ASN A 4 19.04 3.17 75.05
C ASN A 4 19.32 3.26 73.53
N ASN A 5 18.48 3.89 72.71
CA ASN A 5 18.20 5.33 72.58
C ASN A 5 19.41 6.17 72.15
N LEU A 6 19.40 6.59 70.87
CA LEU A 6 19.74 7.95 70.42
C LEU A 6 19.07 8.22 69.06
N LEU A 7 18.83 9.48 68.72
CA LEU A 7 18.01 9.93 67.58
C LEU A 7 18.85 10.58 66.45
N PRO A 8 18.33 10.68 65.21
CA PRO A 8 19.06 11.22 64.07
C PRO A 8 18.96 12.75 63.95
N PRO A 9 19.87 13.41 63.20
CA PRO A 9 19.71 14.78 62.78
C PRO A 9 18.84 14.89 61.51
N SER A 10 17.74 15.65 61.59
CA SER A 10 16.98 16.09 60.42
C SER A 10 17.41 17.49 59.98
N SER A 11 17.70 17.69 58.69
CA SER A 11 17.95 19.02 58.11
C SER A 11 16.95 19.34 57.00
N THR A 12 15.88 20.05 57.36
CA THR A 12 14.94 20.63 56.38
C THR A 12 15.48 21.97 55.87
N ALA A 13 15.69 22.08 54.57
CA ALA A 13 15.85 23.35 53.87
C ALA A 13 14.82 23.39 52.72
N SER A 14 14.03 24.45 52.64
CA SER A 14 12.95 24.61 51.66
C SER A 14 13.16 25.86 50.80
N LEU A 15 12.54 25.84 49.62
CA LEU A 15 12.35 26.98 48.71
C LEU A 15 13.61 27.62 48.10
N MET A 16 13.83 27.33 46.81
CA MET A 16 13.68 28.38 45.79
C MET A 16 13.05 27.80 44.51
N ILE A 17 12.14 28.56 43.90
CA ILE A 17 11.52 28.25 42.61
C ILE A 17 11.90 29.39 41.65
N PRO A 18 12.71 29.13 40.60
CA PRO A 18 12.89 30.07 39.50
C PRO A 18 11.58 30.19 38.69
N GLN A 19 11.12 31.41 38.45
CA GLN A 19 9.87 31.68 37.74
C GLN A 19 10.02 31.54 36.21
N THR A 20 8.86 31.38 35.55
CA THR A 20 8.71 31.33 34.10
C THR A 20 9.22 32.58 33.39
N THR A 21 9.96 32.40 32.29
CA THR A 21 10.17 33.43 31.26
C THR A 21 9.36 33.09 30.00
N PRO A 22 8.90 34.10 29.21
CA PRO A 22 7.92 33.89 28.15
C PRO A 22 8.51 33.23 26.88
N PRO A 23 7.68 32.57 26.05
CA PRO A 23 8.14 31.92 24.82
C PRO A 23 8.65 32.94 23.80
N ASN A 24 9.91 32.80 23.40
CA ASN A 24 10.52 33.66 22.38
C ASN A 24 9.97 33.31 20.99
N ASN A 25 9.35 34.28 20.31
CA ASN A 25 8.50 34.04 19.15
C ASN A 25 9.30 33.96 17.82
N GLY A 26 10.22 32.99 17.74
CA GLY A 26 11.14 32.83 16.61
C GLY A 26 10.62 31.94 15.48
N SER A 27 9.83 32.49 14.55
CA SER A 27 9.35 31.75 13.37
C SER A 27 10.45 31.58 12.30
N GLY A 28 11.33 30.59 12.50
CA GLY A 28 12.39 30.22 11.55
C GLY A 28 11.83 29.66 10.23
N SER A 29 11.63 30.54 9.24
CA SER A 29 11.05 30.18 7.93
C SER A 29 12.05 29.42 7.05
N ALA A 30 11.95 28.09 7.02
CA ALA A 30 12.77 27.21 6.19
C ALA A 30 12.40 27.23 4.68
N THR A 31 12.38 28.41 4.07
CA THR A 31 12.26 28.59 2.60
C THR A 31 12.97 29.86 2.15
N GLY A 32 14.07 29.70 1.39
CA GLY A 32 14.82 30.82 0.81
C GLY A 32 14.20 31.35 -0.48
N ASN A 33 13.16 32.19 -0.40
CA ASN A 33 12.78 33.09 -1.50
C ASN A 33 11.97 34.31 -1.01
N PRO A 34 12.53 35.54 -1.02
CA PRO A 34 11.85 36.73 -0.49
C PRO A 34 10.97 37.41 -1.56
N ARG A 35 9.66 37.13 -1.56
CA ARG A 35 8.65 37.91 -2.29
C ARG A 35 7.41 38.18 -1.44
N ASN A 36 6.85 39.37 -1.61
CA ASN A 36 5.80 40.03 -0.82
C ASN A 36 4.82 39.09 -0.09
N LYS A 37 4.87 39.10 1.25
CA LYS A 37 3.76 38.61 2.09
C LYS A 37 2.77 39.75 2.29
N CYS A 38 1.60 39.67 1.67
CA CYS A 38 0.49 40.56 1.99
C CYS A 38 -0.05 40.17 3.37
N ALA A 39 -0.20 41.12 4.30
CA ALA A 39 -0.73 40.84 5.63
C ALA A 39 -2.27 40.68 5.55
N LEU A 40 -2.75 39.47 5.82
CA LEU A 40 -4.19 39.19 5.91
C LEU A 40 -4.83 40.00 7.05
N LYS A 41 -6.05 40.48 6.82
CA LYS A 41 -6.81 41.22 7.83
C LYS A 41 -7.16 40.32 9.03
N PRO A 42 -7.36 40.87 10.24
CA PRO A 42 -7.91 40.12 11.36
C PRO A 42 -9.19 39.36 10.97
N GLY A 43 -9.34 38.14 11.48
CA GLY A 43 -10.47 37.25 11.18
C GLY A 43 -10.46 36.61 9.78
N HIS A 44 -9.38 36.76 9.00
CA HIS A 44 -9.24 36.17 7.66
C HIS A 44 -8.15 35.09 7.59
N SER A 45 -7.92 34.35 8.68
CA SER A 45 -6.97 33.23 8.69
C SER A 45 -7.54 32.00 7.96
N LEU A 46 -6.68 31.02 7.66
CA LEU A 46 -7.11 29.73 7.12
C LEU A 46 -8.12 29.00 8.03
N MET A 47 -8.02 29.17 9.35
CA MET A 47 -9.00 28.60 10.30
C MET A 47 -10.35 29.33 10.25
N ASP A 48 -10.35 30.64 10.01
CA ASP A 48 -11.57 31.42 9.83
C ASP A 48 -12.25 31.08 8.50
N TRP A 49 -11.48 30.84 7.44
CA TRP A 49 -11.97 30.31 6.16
C TRP A 49 -12.62 28.92 6.32
N ILE A 50 -11.97 28.01 7.04
CA ILE A 50 -12.53 26.67 7.34
C ILE A 50 -13.82 26.79 8.18
N ARG A 51 -13.88 27.73 9.13
CA ARG A 51 -15.09 28.02 9.91
C ARG A 51 -16.22 28.53 9.01
N LEU A 52 -15.92 29.43 8.08
CA LEU A 52 -16.88 29.96 7.11
C LEU A 52 -17.39 28.86 6.16
N GLY A 53 -16.52 28.01 5.63
CA GLY A 53 -16.89 26.86 4.78
C GLY A 53 -17.75 25.79 5.46
N ASN A 54 -17.77 25.78 6.80
CA ASN A 54 -18.60 24.89 7.62
C ASN A 54 -19.83 25.60 8.24
N SER A 55 -20.05 26.89 7.96
CA SER A 55 -21.15 27.69 8.54
C SER A 55 -22.54 27.42 7.94
N GLY A 56 -22.63 26.59 6.90
CA GLY A 56 -23.86 26.35 6.13
C GLY A 56 -24.18 27.42 5.08
N VAL A 57 -23.42 28.53 5.03
CA VAL A 57 -23.52 29.53 3.95
C VAL A 57 -23.11 28.92 2.61
N ASP A 58 -23.93 29.13 1.58
CA ASP A 58 -23.58 28.76 0.21
C ASP A 58 -22.45 29.68 -0.31
N LEU A 59 -21.26 29.11 -0.47
CA LEU A 59 -20.08 29.80 -1.02
C LEU A 59 -19.95 29.63 -2.55
N SER A 60 -20.78 28.79 -3.18
CA SER A 60 -20.87 28.66 -4.63
C SER A 60 -21.84 29.67 -5.25
N GLY A 61 -22.94 29.96 -4.53
CA GLY A 61 -24.07 30.75 -5.01
C GLY A 61 -25.07 29.98 -5.88
N THR A 62 -24.93 28.65 -6.01
CA THR A 62 -25.75 27.82 -6.91
C THR A 62 -26.84 27.01 -6.19
N GLN A 63 -27.02 27.20 -4.88
CA GLN A 63 -27.92 26.39 -4.03
C GLN A 63 -27.61 24.89 -4.11
N GLY A 64 -26.32 24.54 -4.18
CA GLY A 64 -25.83 23.17 -4.28
C GLY A 64 -25.99 22.52 -5.66
N ARG A 65 -26.44 23.26 -6.68
CA ARG A 65 -26.57 22.75 -8.05
C ARG A 65 -25.24 22.87 -8.79
N ILE A 66 -24.81 21.80 -9.46
CA ILE A 66 -23.60 21.84 -10.30
C ILE A 66 -23.99 22.43 -11.66
N ILE A 67 -23.63 23.69 -11.89
CA ILE A 67 -23.94 24.45 -13.11
C ILE A 67 -22.74 24.38 -14.07
N PRO A 68 -22.90 23.84 -15.29
CA PRO A 68 -21.87 23.94 -16.31
C PRO A 68 -21.79 25.37 -16.87
N VAL A 69 -20.61 25.98 -16.74
CA VAL A 69 -20.32 27.37 -17.14
C VAL A 69 -19.56 27.34 -18.46
N THR A 70 -19.73 28.32 -19.36
CA THR A 70 -18.90 28.44 -20.59
C THR A 70 -17.82 29.52 -20.43
N PRO A 71 -16.77 29.58 -21.27
CA PRO A 71 -15.79 30.68 -21.21
C PRO A 71 -16.42 32.07 -21.38
N GLU A 72 -17.49 32.17 -22.16
CA GLU A 72 -18.24 33.41 -22.40
C GLU A 72 -19.08 33.80 -21.17
N GLU A 73 -19.57 32.83 -20.40
CA GLU A 73 -20.23 33.08 -19.10
C GLU A 73 -19.20 33.44 -18.03
N LEU A 74 -18.14 32.64 -17.91
CA LEU A 74 -17.04 32.83 -16.95
C LEU A 74 -16.41 34.23 -17.05
N SER A 75 -16.30 34.78 -18.26
CA SER A 75 -15.72 36.11 -18.49
C SER A 75 -16.62 37.30 -18.13
N LYS A 76 -17.90 37.06 -17.79
CA LYS A 76 -18.77 38.07 -17.16
C LYS A 76 -18.45 38.25 -15.68
N HIS A 77 -18.16 37.15 -14.99
CA HIS A 77 -17.88 37.10 -13.54
C HIS A 77 -16.43 37.49 -13.24
N ASN A 78 -16.09 38.73 -13.61
CA ASN A 78 -14.72 39.24 -13.67
C ASN A 78 -14.37 40.32 -12.62
N THR A 79 -15.26 40.59 -11.65
CA THR A 79 -15.12 41.71 -10.69
C THR A 79 -14.88 41.21 -9.26
N ARG A 80 -14.33 42.02 -8.35
CA ARG A 80 -14.09 41.58 -6.96
C ARG A 80 -15.34 41.06 -6.23
N ASN A 81 -16.51 41.64 -6.52
CA ASN A 81 -17.78 41.29 -5.87
C ASN A 81 -18.56 40.19 -6.60
N ASP A 82 -18.07 39.78 -7.78
CA ASP A 82 -18.58 38.66 -8.57
C ASP A 82 -17.40 38.07 -9.35
N ALA A 83 -16.59 37.31 -8.61
CA ALA A 83 -15.28 36.81 -9.03
C ALA A 83 -15.33 35.30 -9.21
N TRP A 84 -15.41 34.83 -10.45
CA TRP A 84 -15.28 33.42 -10.76
C TRP A 84 -13.94 33.17 -11.46
N MET A 85 -13.37 31.98 -11.27
CA MET A 85 -12.21 31.52 -12.04
C MET A 85 -12.30 30.01 -12.27
N ALA A 86 -11.77 29.54 -13.40
CA ALA A 86 -11.57 28.12 -13.61
C ALA A 86 -10.15 27.70 -13.19
N ILE A 87 -10.03 26.57 -12.48
CA ILE A 87 -8.74 25.94 -12.17
C ILE A 87 -8.85 24.44 -12.46
N ARG A 88 -8.07 23.98 -13.45
CA ARG A 88 -8.07 22.63 -14.03
C ARG A 88 -9.46 22.16 -14.47
N GLY A 89 -10.21 23.05 -15.14
CA GLY A 89 -11.52 22.76 -15.76
C GLY A 89 -12.74 22.85 -14.83
N VAL A 90 -12.57 23.15 -13.54
CA VAL A 90 -13.67 23.42 -12.60
C VAL A 90 -13.73 24.91 -12.30
N VAL A 91 -14.93 25.50 -12.36
CA VAL A 91 -15.21 26.90 -12.02
C VAL A 91 -15.55 27.03 -10.53
N TYR A 92 -14.90 27.99 -9.89
CA TYR A 92 -15.04 28.32 -8.48
C TYR A 92 -15.49 29.78 -8.30
N ASN A 93 -16.46 30.02 -7.42
CA ASN A 93 -16.87 31.35 -6.97
C ASN A 93 -15.88 31.83 -5.88
N VAL A 94 -14.81 32.49 -6.28
CA VAL A 94 -13.76 32.95 -5.36
C VAL A 94 -14.07 34.29 -4.68
N THR A 95 -15.23 34.90 -4.98
CA THR A 95 -15.72 36.16 -4.38
C THR A 95 -15.55 36.22 -2.86
N ARG A 96 -15.97 35.16 -2.15
CA ARG A 96 -15.87 35.10 -0.67
C ARG A 96 -14.46 34.77 -0.17
N TYR A 97 -13.59 34.21 -1.03
CA TYR A 97 -12.22 33.85 -0.70
C TYR A 97 -11.21 35.01 -0.88
N MET A 98 -11.60 36.08 -1.58
CA MET A 98 -10.74 37.24 -1.91
C MET A 98 -9.92 37.78 -0.73
N ASP A 99 -10.55 38.14 0.38
CA ASP A 99 -9.87 38.70 1.56
C ASP A 99 -9.14 37.64 2.43
N PHE A 100 -9.27 36.34 2.10
CA PHE A 100 -8.56 35.23 2.76
C PHE A 100 -7.32 34.74 1.97
N HIS A 101 -7.11 35.23 0.74
CA HIS A 101 -6.03 34.76 -0.12
C HIS A 101 -4.64 35.25 0.36
N PRO A 102 -3.68 34.38 0.71
CA PRO A 102 -2.39 34.82 1.30
C PRO A 102 -1.49 35.65 0.37
N GLY A 103 -1.70 35.60 -0.96
CA GLY A 103 -1.04 36.51 -1.91
C GLY A 103 -1.67 37.90 -1.98
N GLY A 104 -2.82 38.11 -1.32
CA GLY A 104 -3.65 39.31 -1.48
C GLY A 104 -4.63 39.21 -2.65
N VAL A 105 -5.55 40.18 -2.71
CA VAL A 105 -6.64 40.26 -3.70
C VAL A 105 -6.08 40.41 -5.13
N ASP A 106 -5.05 41.23 -5.32
CA ASP A 106 -4.53 41.59 -6.64
C ASP A 106 -3.88 40.41 -7.37
N GLU A 107 -3.22 39.51 -6.64
CA GLU A 107 -2.71 38.24 -7.18
C GLU A 107 -3.85 37.36 -7.71
N LEU A 108 -4.95 37.22 -6.94
CA LEU A 108 -6.08 36.36 -7.28
C LEU A 108 -6.91 36.94 -8.42
N MET A 109 -7.13 38.26 -8.43
CA MET A 109 -7.83 38.98 -9.49
C MET A 109 -7.18 38.81 -10.87
N ARG A 110 -5.86 38.54 -10.97
CA ARG A 110 -5.23 38.21 -12.27
C ARG A 110 -5.79 36.94 -12.92
N GLY A 111 -6.35 36.01 -12.15
CA GLY A 111 -6.97 34.78 -12.64
C GLY A 111 -8.49 34.85 -12.83
N VAL A 112 -9.14 35.89 -12.31
CA VAL A 112 -10.60 36.06 -12.34
C VAL A 112 -11.11 36.34 -13.76
N GLY A 113 -12.34 35.90 -14.05
CA GLY A 113 -12.99 36.01 -15.36
C GLY A 113 -12.49 35.02 -16.43
N LYS A 114 -11.64 34.03 -16.08
CA LYS A 114 -11.02 33.12 -17.07
C LYS A 114 -10.48 31.84 -16.43
N ASP A 115 -9.85 31.01 -17.26
CA ASP A 115 -9.06 29.87 -16.79
C ASP A 115 -7.70 30.34 -16.23
N ALA A 116 -7.56 30.22 -14.91
CA ALA A 116 -6.39 30.60 -14.14
C ALA A 116 -5.36 29.45 -14.02
N THR A 117 -5.60 28.27 -14.61
CA THR A 117 -4.77 27.07 -14.41
C THR A 117 -3.28 27.29 -14.65
N LYS A 118 -2.92 28.06 -15.68
CA LYS A 118 -1.51 28.37 -15.96
C LYS A 118 -0.89 29.21 -14.86
N LEU A 119 -1.51 30.34 -14.52
CA LEU A 119 -1.08 31.24 -13.43
C LEU A 119 -1.00 30.50 -12.08
N PHE A 120 -1.99 29.67 -11.79
CA PHE A 120 -2.02 28.85 -10.58
C PHE A 120 -0.87 27.83 -10.55
N ASN A 121 -0.56 27.17 -11.68
CA ASN A 121 0.56 26.25 -11.77
C ASN A 121 1.93 26.95 -11.71
N GLU A 122 2.02 28.23 -12.08
CA GLU A 122 3.27 29.01 -12.01
C GLU A 122 3.59 29.50 -10.59
N VAL A 123 2.57 29.87 -9.79
CA VAL A 123 2.76 30.47 -8.45
C VAL A 123 2.41 29.50 -7.30
N HIS A 124 1.48 28.57 -7.52
CA HIS A 124 0.81 27.80 -6.46
C HIS A 124 0.65 26.30 -6.77
N ALA A 125 1.47 25.72 -7.66
CA ALA A 125 1.40 24.32 -8.10
C ALA A 125 1.17 23.27 -6.99
N TRP A 126 1.77 23.52 -5.82
CA TRP A 126 1.80 22.62 -4.65
C TRP A 126 0.70 22.91 -3.61
N VAL A 127 -0.16 23.90 -3.83
CA VAL A 127 -1.26 24.27 -2.91
C VAL A 127 -2.49 23.42 -3.22
N ASN A 128 -3.07 22.79 -2.20
CA ASN A 128 -4.31 22.01 -2.30
C ASN A 128 -5.55 22.93 -2.41
N TYR A 129 -5.67 23.64 -3.53
CA TYR A 129 -6.79 24.55 -3.79
C TYR A 129 -8.13 23.81 -3.84
N GLN A 130 -8.15 22.51 -4.20
CA GLN A 130 -9.37 21.71 -4.21
C GLN A 130 -9.95 21.57 -2.80
N GLN A 131 -9.12 21.36 -1.78
CA GLN A 131 -9.58 21.30 -0.38
C GLN A 131 -9.97 22.68 0.17
N LEU A 132 -9.32 23.75 -0.28
CA LEU A 132 -9.67 25.12 0.14
C LEU A 132 -10.95 25.64 -0.53
N LEU A 133 -11.20 25.31 -1.80
CA LEU A 133 -12.29 25.86 -2.61
C LEU A 133 -13.44 24.87 -2.86
N ASN A 134 -13.45 23.69 -2.22
CA ASN A 134 -14.50 22.66 -2.41
C ASN A 134 -15.93 23.18 -2.21
N LYS A 135 -16.16 24.10 -1.28
CA LYS A 135 -17.46 24.75 -1.04
C LYS A 135 -17.82 25.85 -2.05
N CYS A 136 -16.86 26.30 -2.85
CA CYS A 136 -17.02 27.37 -3.82
C CYS A 136 -17.28 26.84 -5.25
N VAL A 137 -17.37 25.52 -5.44
CA VAL A 137 -17.54 24.90 -6.77
C VAL A 137 -18.89 25.26 -7.37
N ILE A 138 -18.87 25.93 -8.53
CA ILE A 138 -20.07 26.17 -9.35
C ILE A 138 -20.30 24.98 -10.27
N GLY A 139 -19.26 24.52 -10.97
CA GLY A 139 -19.33 23.36 -11.86
C GLY A 139 -18.28 23.35 -12.97
N PRO A 140 -18.41 22.48 -13.99
CA PRO A 140 -17.39 22.29 -15.02
C PRO A 140 -17.42 23.37 -16.10
N LEU A 141 -16.24 23.78 -16.58
CA LEU A 141 -16.08 24.73 -17.69
C LEU A 141 -16.28 24.03 -19.06
N LYS A 142 -17.44 24.23 -19.68
CA LYS A 142 -17.81 23.69 -21.00
C LYS A 142 -17.44 24.64 -22.15
N HIS A 143 -16.54 24.20 -23.01
CA HIS A 143 -16.29 24.85 -24.30
C HIS A 143 -17.25 24.29 -25.35
N SER A 144 -17.90 25.16 -26.14
CA SER A 144 -18.83 24.74 -27.19
C SER A 144 -18.09 24.23 -28.43
N LYS A 145 -18.65 23.23 -29.14
CA LYS A 145 -18.13 22.73 -30.42
C LYS A 145 -19.13 23.03 -31.53
N LYS A 146 -18.71 23.73 -32.59
CA LYS A 146 -19.42 23.76 -33.88
C LYS A 146 -19.22 22.44 -34.64
N VAL A 147 -20.07 22.22 -35.65
CA VAL A 147 -20.14 21.00 -36.48
C VAL A 147 -20.08 21.42 -37.96
N GLU A 148 -19.36 20.66 -38.78
CA GLU A 148 -19.21 20.94 -40.22
C GLU A 148 -19.34 19.66 -41.07
N LYS A 149 -19.73 19.85 -42.33
CA LYS A 149 -19.73 18.88 -43.44
C LYS A 149 -18.99 19.53 -44.63
N ILE A 150 -18.42 18.69 -45.50
CA ILE A 150 -17.96 19.04 -46.86
C ILE A 150 -19.08 18.54 -47.80
N VAL A 151 -19.57 19.23 -48.83
CA VAL A 151 -19.04 19.59 -50.18
C VAL A 151 -20.15 20.46 -50.81
N GLU A 152 -19.97 21.58 -51.54
CA GLU A 152 -18.88 22.55 -51.80
C GLU A 152 -19.58 23.89 -52.23
N GLU A 153 -19.03 24.97 -52.81
CA GLU A 153 -17.75 25.24 -53.53
C GLU A 153 -17.28 26.73 -53.34
N THR A 154 -17.07 27.49 -54.44
CA THR A 154 -16.75 28.94 -54.58
C THR A 154 -17.48 29.88 -53.59
N THR A 155 -16.87 30.81 -52.83
CA THR A 155 -15.72 31.70 -53.07
C THR A 155 -15.00 32.17 -51.77
N ASP A 156 -13.76 32.64 -51.92
CA ASP A 156 -12.91 33.50 -51.07
C ASP A 156 -12.75 33.33 -49.52
N SER A 157 -11.47 33.19 -49.15
CA SER A 157 -10.78 33.74 -47.95
C SER A 157 -10.86 33.07 -46.55
N LEU A 158 -9.67 32.55 -46.15
CA LEU A 158 -9.03 32.60 -44.82
C LEU A 158 -9.59 31.85 -43.57
N SER A 159 -8.66 31.11 -42.93
CA SER A 159 -8.53 30.83 -41.48
C SER A 159 -9.04 29.51 -40.84
N THR A 160 -8.36 28.40 -41.18
CA THR A 160 -7.74 27.45 -40.23
C THR A 160 -8.45 26.89 -38.97
N LYS A 161 -8.52 25.54 -38.95
CA LYS A 161 -8.18 24.56 -37.86
C LYS A 161 -9.28 23.85 -37.05
N LEU A 162 -9.39 22.55 -37.37
CA LEU A 162 -9.36 21.38 -36.47
C LEU A 162 -10.44 21.20 -35.39
N SER A 163 -11.19 20.10 -35.49
CA SER A 163 -11.79 19.42 -34.34
C SER A 163 -11.22 17.99 -34.19
N PRO A 164 -10.43 17.70 -33.13
CA PRO A 164 -10.04 16.33 -32.79
C PRO A 164 -11.17 15.56 -32.08
N LYS A 165 -11.23 14.25 -32.33
CA LYS A 165 -11.96 13.30 -31.47
C LYS A 165 -11.24 13.15 -30.11
N PHE A 166 -11.99 12.69 -29.10
CA PHE A 166 -11.56 12.64 -27.71
C PHE A 166 -10.36 11.69 -27.46
N ALA A 167 -9.52 12.07 -26.50
CA ALA A 167 -8.64 11.17 -25.75
C ALA A 167 -9.03 11.18 -24.25
N LYS A 168 -8.67 10.13 -23.51
CA LYS A 168 -9.23 9.83 -22.16
C LYS A 168 -8.67 10.72 -21.03
N PRO A 169 -9.43 10.93 -19.93
CA PRO A 169 -8.99 11.75 -18.79
C PRO A 169 -7.91 11.06 -17.91
N PRO A 170 -7.03 11.81 -17.23
CA PRO A 170 -6.02 11.27 -16.31
C PRO A 170 -6.55 10.82 -14.91
N LEU A 171 -5.67 10.17 -14.15
CA LEU A 171 -5.95 9.47 -12.88
C LEU A 171 -5.88 10.36 -11.61
N PRO A 172 -6.35 9.85 -10.44
CA PRO A 172 -6.31 10.56 -9.14
C PRO A 172 -4.89 10.87 -8.61
N PRO A 173 -4.75 11.81 -7.66
CA PRO A 173 -3.45 12.31 -7.17
C PRO A 173 -2.74 11.37 -6.17
N ALA A 174 -1.43 11.58 -6.01
CA ALA A 174 -0.52 10.75 -5.20
C ALA A 174 -0.61 11.00 -3.68
N SER A 175 -0.10 10.02 -2.91
CA SER A 175 -0.10 9.98 -1.45
C SER A 175 0.96 10.88 -0.79
N GLN A 176 0.70 11.27 0.47
CA GLN A 176 1.72 11.87 1.33
C GLN A 176 2.84 10.86 1.63
N ASP A 177 4.07 11.36 1.66
CA ASP A 177 5.27 10.56 1.91
C ASP A 177 5.32 10.02 3.36
N ILE A 178 5.36 8.68 3.49
CA ILE A 178 5.57 8.01 4.77
C ILE A 178 7.08 7.72 4.93
N LEU A 179 7.65 8.17 6.05
CA LEU A 179 9.00 7.81 6.49
C LEU A 179 8.88 6.88 7.70
N PRO A 180 9.55 5.71 7.73
CA PRO A 180 9.60 4.88 8.94
C PRO A 180 10.30 5.64 10.07
N ARG A 181 9.63 5.81 11.21
CA ARG A 181 10.28 6.28 12.44
C ARG A 181 11.03 5.11 13.07
N LEU A 182 12.35 5.25 13.22
CA LEU A 182 13.19 4.37 14.02
C LEU A 182 12.96 4.61 15.53
N ASP A 183 13.05 3.54 16.31
CA ASP A 183 13.20 3.57 17.77
C ASP A 183 13.96 2.30 18.22
N TRP A 184 14.40 2.22 19.48
CA TRP A 184 15.06 1.01 19.99
C TRP A 184 14.99 0.88 21.52
N ILE A 185 15.05 -0.36 21.99
CA ILE A 185 15.26 -0.70 23.40
C ILE A 185 16.32 -1.80 23.53
N GLN A 186 16.73 -2.10 24.77
CA GLN A 186 17.63 -3.21 25.06
C GLN A 186 17.41 -3.78 26.46
N ASN A 187 18.01 -4.92 26.71
CA ASN A 187 18.30 -5.44 28.03
C ASN A 187 19.76 -6.00 28.04
N ARG A 188 20.12 -6.84 29.02
CA ARG A 188 21.46 -7.45 29.07
C ARG A 188 21.70 -8.52 28.00
N ASN A 189 20.65 -9.20 27.54
CA ASN A 189 20.74 -10.33 26.60
C ASN A 189 20.38 -9.96 25.15
N SER A 190 19.67 -8.85 24.91
CA SER A 190 19.22 -8.47 23.57
C SER A 190 19.09 -6.97 23.34
N ILE A 191 19.13 -6.57 22.07
CA ILE A 191 18.61 -5.29 21.57
C ILE A 191 17.34 -5.54 20.77
N THR A 192 16.42 -4.58 20.75
CA THR A 192 15.23 -4.61 19.88
C THR A 192 15.10 -3.30 19.13
N ILE A 193 15.18 -3.36 17.81
CA ILE A 193 15.00 -2.21 16.92
C ILE A 193 13.54 -2.18 16.46
N TYR A 194 12.94 -1.00 16.49
CA TYR A 194 11.56 -0.76 16.08
C TYR A 194 11.50 0.17 14.86
N PHE A 195 10.61 -0.15 13.93
CA PHE A 195 10.19 0.78 12.88
C PHE A 195 8.68 0.98 12.98
N TYR A 196 8.27 2.21 13.21
CA TYR A 196 6.87 2.64 13.16
C TYR A 196 6.61 3.27 11.80
N THR A 197 5.74 2.66 11.00
CA THR A 197 5.39 3.13 9.66
C THR A 197 4.08 3.91 9.71
N LYS A 198 2.95 3.27 9.39
CA LYS A 198 1.59 3.78 9.59
C LYS A 198 0.61 2.61 9.64
N GLN A 199 -0.46 2.75 10.41
CA GLN A 199 -1.57 1.80 10.46
C GLN A 199 -2.03 1.39 9.05
N PHE A 200 -2.13 0.08 8.82
CA PHE A 200 -2.46 -0.57 7.55
C PHE A 200 -1.61 -0.20 6.31
N CYS A 201 -0.41 0.38 6.45
CA CYS A 201 0.44 0.70 5.28
C CYS A 201 1.10 -0.52 4.61
N ASN A 202 0.79 -1.74 5.08
CA ASN A 202 1.28 -3.01 4.55
C ASN A 202 2.81 -3.09 4.36
N PRO A 203 3.64 -2.79 5.39
CA PRO A 203 5.07 -2.71 5.19
C PRO A 203 5.69 -4.09 4.93
N GLY A 204 6.74 -4.11 4.12
CA GLY A 204 7.68 -5.23 4.00
C GLY A 204 9.03 -4.88 4.62
N SER A 205 9.82 -5.90 4.95
CA SER A 205 11.18 -5.73 5.47
C SER A 205 12.15 -6.73 4.84
N LEU A 206 13.33 -6.25 4.49
CA LEU A 206 14.47 -7.05 4.05
C LEU A 206 15.64 -6.73 4.99
N ILE A 207 16.08 -7.72 5.76
CA ILE A 207 17.19 -7.60 6.73
C ILE A 207 18.36 -8.40 6.15
N ARG A 208 19.56 -7.82 6.13
CA ARG A 208 20.75 -8.44 5.53
C ARG A 208 21.97 -8.30 6.44
N LYS A 209 22.59 -9.43 6.78
CA LYS A 209 24.01 -9.48 7.19
C LYS A 209 24.85 -9.37 5.92
N VAL A 210 25.70 -8.35 5.85
CA VAL A 210 26.54 -8.12 4.66
C VAL A 210 27.79 -9.00 4.78
N PRO A 211 28.12 -9.85 3.77
CA PRO A 211 29.38 -10.58 3.77
C PRO A 211 30.58 -9.64 3.87
N ASP A 212 31.65 -10.12 4.50
CA ASP A 212 32.93 -9.40 4.66
C ASP A 212 32.85 -8.05 5.41
N GLN A 213 31.72 -7.80 6.10
CA GLN A 213 31.57 -6.76 7.11
C GLN A 213 31.60 -7.35 8.53
N PRO A 214 31.92 -6.57 9.58
CA PRO A 214 31.96 -7.09 10.95
C PRO A 214 30.57 -7.38 11.51
N ASP A 215 30.49 -8.18 12.58
CA ASP A 215 29.22 -8.69 13.12
C ASP A 215 28.37 -7.63 13.88
N ASN A 216 28.83 -6.37 13.92
CA ASN A 216 28.01 -5.22 14.32
C ASN A 216 27.34 -4.50 13.13
N HIS A 217 27.67 -4.85 11.88
CA HIS A 217 27.16 -4.17 10.69
C HIS A 217 25.93 -4.89 10.11
N VAL A 218 24.79 -4.18 10.03
CA VAL A 218 23.51 -4.75 9.58
C VAL A 218 22.75 -3.77 8.69
N GLU A 219 22.25 -4.25 7.56
CA GLU A 219 21.31 -3.48 6.75
C GLU A 219 19.86 -3.87 7.05
N ILE A 220 18.98 -2.88 7.21
CA ILE A 220 17.54 -3.07 7.35
C ILE A 220 16.81 -2.20 6.32
N TRP A 221 16.11 -2.83 5.40
CA TRP A 221 15.41 -2.17 4.30
C TRP A 221 13.90 -2.27 4.51
N ILE A 222 13.23 -1.12 4.71
CA ILE A 222 11.77 -1.07 4.91
C ILE A 222 11.09 -0.66 3.60
N LEU A 223 10.17 -1.49 3.11
CA LEU A 223 9.35 -1.22 1.92
C LEU A 223 7.98 -0.68 2.35
N ILE A 224 7.64 0.53 1.90
CA ILE A 224 6.31 1.13 2.04
C ILE A 224 5.85 1.60 0.66
N ASP A 225 4.70 1.11 0.22
CA ASP A 225 4.10 1.46 -1.07
C ASP A 225 5.05 1.26 -2.28
N THR A 226 5.63 2.34 -2.79
CA THR A 226 6.59 2.38 -3.90
C THR A 226 8.00 2.79 -3.47
N TYR A 227 8.22 3.07 -2.18
CA TYR A 227 9.49 3.53 -1.65
C TYR A 227 10.17 2.47 -0.78
N LEU A 228 11.48 2.37 -0.95
CA LEU A 228 12.36 1.50 -0.20
C LEU A 228 13.31 2.36 0.64
N HIS A 229 13.34 2.13 1.94
CA HIS A 229 14.11 2.91 2.90
C HIS A 229 15.22 2.01 3.45
N LYS A 230 16.45 2.15 2.94
CA LYS A 230 17.63 1.49 3.53
C LYS A 230 18.00 2.22 4.81
N PHE A 231 18.10 1.48 5.90
CA PHE A 231 18.81 1.85 7.12
C PHE A 231 20.08 1.01 7.18
N ASP A 232 21.22 1.70 7.25
CA ASP A 232 22.57 1.14 7.11
C ASP A 232 23.23 1.28 8.50
N PHE A 233 23.30 0.21 9.31
CA PHE A 233 23.72 0.30 10.71
C PHE A 233 25.14 -0.18 10.95
N ASP A 234 25.92 0.64 11.66
CA ASP A 234 27.11 0.21 12.39
C ASP A 234 26.74 0.21 13.89
N LEU A 235 26.31 -0.95 14.41
CA LEU A 235 25.83 -1.09 15.78
C LEU A 235 26.96 -0.85 16.80
N HIS A 236 26.61 -0.49 18.03
CA HIS A 236 27.59 -0.17 19.07
C HIS A 236 28.51 -1.37 19.42
N SER A 237 28.00 -2.60 19.30
CA SER A 237 28.81 -3.81 19.32
C SER A 237 28.15 -4.90 18.46
N GLU A 238 28.80 -6.06 18.41
CA GLU A 238 28.39 -7.23 17.64
C GLU A 238 27.05 -7.79 18.15
N VAL A 239 26.32 -8.44 17.24
CA VAL A 239 25.04 -9.09 17.52
C VAL A 239 25.00 -10.51 16.99
N GLU A 240 24.31 -11.39 17.71
CA GLU A 240 24.05 -12.75 17.24
C GLU A 240 23.18 -12.73 15.98
N TRP A 241 23.54 -13.57 15.01
CA TRP A 241 22.82 -13.72 13.75
C TRP A 241 22.29 -15.16 13.61
N PRO A 242 20.99 -15.38 13.35
CA PRO A 242 19.98 -14.38 13.00
C PRO A 242 19.52 -13.52 14.18
N PRO A 243 18.83 -12.39 13.92
CA PRO A 243 17.95 -11.82 14.92
C PRO A 243 17.00 -12.89 15.45
N LYS A 244 16.96 -13.04 16.78
CA LYS A 244 16.12 -13.96 17.56
C LYS A 244 14.65 -13.95 17.11
N ASP A 245 14.14 -12.79 16.70
CA ASP A 245 12.73 -12.57 16.42
C ASP A 245 12.52 -11.40 15.44
N VAL A 246 11.62 -11.58 14.48
CA VAL A 246 11.24 -10.55 13.48
C VAL A 246 9.71 -10.54 13.36
N LYS A 247 9.08 -9.47 13.86
CA LYS A 247 7.62 -9.32 13.92
C LYS A 247 7.16 -8.11 13.13
N ILE A 248 6.09 -8.26 12.34
CA ILE A 248 5.40 -7.14 11.70
C ILE A 248 3.93 -7.15 12.11
N ASN A 249 3.53 -6.22 12.98
CA ASN A 249 2.14 -5.94 13.25
C ASN A 249 1.55 -5.10 12.11
N ARG A 250 0.83 -5.75 11.20
CA ARG A 250 0.25 -5.13 9.99
C ARG A 250 -0.91 -4.17 10.29
N GLU A 251 -1.58 -4.32 11.42
CA GLU A 251 -2.66 -3.42 11.85
C GLU A 251 -2.06 -2.07 12.28
N SER A 252 -1.06 -2.05 13.15
CA SER A 252 -0.43 -0.82 13.64
C SER A 252 0.66 -0.24 12.74
N GLY A 253 1.26 -1.06 11.87
CA GLY A 253 2.46 -0.68 11.11
C GLY A 253 3.74 -0.68 11.96
N LYS A 254 3.79 -1.45 13.06
CA LYS A 254 5.01 -1.64 13.85
C LYS A 254 5.79 -2.86 13.36
N ILE A 255 7.07 -2.68 13.07
CA ILE A 255 8.06 -3.73 12.85
C ILE A 255 8.95 -3.81 14.09
N GLU A 256 9.28 -5.03 14.52
CA GLU A 256 10.13 -5.33 15.67
C GLU A 256 11.20 -6.33 15.23
N ILE A 257 12.47 -6.00 15.44
CA ILE A 257 13.61 -6.85 15.08
C ILE A 257 14.48 -6.98 16.34
N CYS A 258 14.49 -8.17 16.92
CA CYS A 258 15.22 -8.46 18.16
C CYS A 258 16.50 -9.23 17.83
N PHE A 259 17.67 -8.70 18.18
CA PHE A 259 18.95 -9.40 18.10
C PHE A 259 19.42 -9.77 19.50
N GLU A 260 19.97 -10.96 19.67
CA GLU A 260 20.67 -11.30 20.92
C GLU A 260 22.08 -10.72 20.92
N LYS A 261 22.58 -10.44 22.12
CA LYS A 261 23.96 -10.00 22.36
C LYS A 261 24.81 -11.24 22.65
N PRO A 262 26.03 -11.35 22.07
CA PRO A 262 26.92 -12.46 22.36
C PRO A 262 27.19 -12.64 23.85
N ASP A 263 27.42 -13.88 24.28
CA ASP A 263 27.64 -14.19 25.71
C ASP A 263 28.82 -13.41 26.32
N ALA A 264 29.81 -13.04 25.49
CA ALA A 264 30.97 -12.24 25.86
C ALA A 264 30.68 -10.73 26.04
N ASN A 265 29.54 -10.20 25.59
CA ASN A 265 29.22 -8.78 25.68
C ASN A 265 27.73 -8.53 26.04
N LYS A 266 27.41 -8.66 27.32
CA LYS A 266 26.06 -8.41 27.87
C LYS A 266 25.86 -7.01 28.47
N ASP A 267 26.78 -6.10 28.18
CA ASP A 267 26.74 -4.75 28.73
C ASP A 267 25.61 -3.91 28.13
N ILE A 268 25.19 -2.89 28.89
CA ILE A 268 24.16 -1.95 28.46
C ILE A 268 24.81 -0.90 27.57
N TRP A 269 24.44 -0.91 26.30
CA TRP A 269 24.99 -0.01 25.29
C TRP A 269 24.55 1.43 25.56
N PRO A 270 25.43 2.45 25.59
CA PRO A 270 25.04 3.84 25.82
C PRO A 270 24.26 4.44 24.62
N GLN A 271 24.34 3.83 23.45
CA GLN A 271 23.66 4.20 22.21
C GLN A 271 23.50 2.96 21.31
N LEU A 272 22.58 3.00 20.33
CA LEU A 272 22.38 1.88 19.39
C LEU A 272 23.61 1.61 18.52
N GLY A 273 24.30 2.68 18.12
CA GLY A 273 25.33 2.68 17.09
C GLY A 273 25.19 3.91 16.19
N LYS A 274 25.86 3.90 15.04
CA LYS A 274 25.65 4.87 13.95
C LYS A 274 24.73 4.25 12.89
N HIS A 275 24.02 5.07 12.14
CA HIS A 275 23.34 4.59 10.94
C HIS A 275 23.17 5.68 9.87
N GLN A 276 23.03 5.26 8.62
CA GLN A 276 22.65 6.11 7.49
C GLN A 276 21.26 5.72 6.98
N VAL A 277 20.49 6.68 6.44
CA VAL A 277 19.15 6.44 5.91
C VAL A 277 19.06 6.90 4.45
N LYS A 278 18.74 5.97 3.53
CA LYS A 278 18.58 6.25 2.10
C LYS A 278 17.18 5.84 1.63
N LYS A 279 16.35 6.84 1.29
CA LYS A 279 15.08 6.62 0.59
C LYS A 279 15.33 6.48 -0.92
N MET A 280 14.75 5.47 -1.54
CA MET A 280 14.80 5.23 -2.98
C MET A 280 13.43 4.79 -3.50
N LEU A 281 13.17 4.97 -4.80
CA LEU A 281 12.00 4.37 -5.45
C LEU A 281 12.29 2.88 -5.67
N ARG A 282 11.38 1.96 -5.32
CA ARG A 282 11.57 0.52 -5.51
C ARG A 282 12.00 0.20 -6.95
N ASN A 283 11.24 0.72 -7.90
CA ASN A 283 11.43 0.47 -9.33
C ASN A 283 12.78 1.01 -9.86
N SER A 284 13.47 1.92 -9.15
CA SER A 284 14.79 2.44 -9.56
C SER A 284 15.97 1.66 -8.99
N VAL A 285 15.72 0.54 -8.29
CA VAL A 285 16.74 -0.41 -7.80
C VAL A 285 16.31 -1.87 -8.00
N GLU A 286 15.19 -2.11 -8.69
CA GLU A 286 14.56 -3.44 -8.82
C GLU A 286 15.41 -4.45 -9.60
N ASN A 287 16.24 -3.95 -10.53
CA ASN A 287 17.18 -4.75 -11.32
C ASN A 287 18.55 -4.86 -10.65
N ASP A 288 18.93 -3.87 -9.83
CA ASP A 288 20.26 -3.78 -9.21
C ASP A 288 20.32 -4.56 -7.88
N LEU A 289 19.18 -4.69 -7.20
CA LEU A 289 19.03 -5.40 -5.92
C LEU A 289 18.37 -6.77 -6.11
N LEU A 290 19.02 -7.61 -6.91
CA LEU A 290 18.72 -9.05 -6.99
C LEU A 290 19.48 -9.81 -5.89
N LEU A 291 18.75 -10.61 -5.12
CA LEU A 291 19.26 -11.38 -4.00
C LEU A 291 19.52 -12.83 -4.46
N ASP A 292 20.71 -13.37 -4.22
CA ASP A 292 20.97 -14.79 -4.40
C ASP A 292 20.25 -15.60 -3.32
N PHE A 293 19.49 -16.62 -3.73
CA PHE A 293 18.97 -17.66 -2.84
C PHE A 293 19.37 -19.02 -3.42
N LYS A 294 19.62 -20.00 -2.56
CA LYS A 294 19.87 -21.39 -2.96
C LYS A 294 18.61 -22.24 -2.89
N THR A 295 18.48 -23.22 -3.77
CA THR A 295 17.48 -24.28 -3.65
C THR A 295 17.79 -25.19 -2.46
N SER A 296 17.03 -25.05 -1.37
CA SER A 296 17.20 -25.84 -0.14
C SER A 296 16.58 -27.23 -0.26
N GLN A 297 15.43 -27.32 -0.92
CA GLN A 297 14.69 -28.56 -1.14
C GLN A 297 13.69 -28.36 -2.28
N GLN A 298 13.46 -29.42 -3.05
CA GLN A 298 12.32 -29.53 -3.96
C GLN A 298 11.61 -30.86 -3.71
N HIS A 299 10.28 -30.87 -3.68
CA HIS A 299 9.50 -32.11 -3.62
C HIS A 299 8.20 -32.00 -4.44
N GLN A 300 7.70 -33.13 -4.92
CA GLN A 300 6.44 -33.17 -5.68
C GLN A 300 5.25 -32.97 -4.72
N TYR A 301 4.30 -32.12 -5.11
CA TYR A 301 3.11 -31.80 -4.31
C TYR A 301 1.87 -32.56 -4.80
N ASN A 302 1.62 -32.52 -6.11
CA ASN A 302 0.57 -33.32 -6.77
C ASN A 302 1.03 -33.72 -8.18
N HIS A 303 0.15 -34.31 -8.99
CA HIS A 303 0.47 -34.77 -10.34
C HIS A 303 1.07 -33.70 -11.30
N ASN A 304 0.88 -32.40 -11.03
CA ASN A 304 1.36 -31.29 -11.88
C ASN A 304 2.01 -30.13 -11.11
N THR A 305 2.29 -30.29 -9.81
CA THR A 305 2.75 -29.21 -8.92
C THR A 305 3.90 -29.71 -8.05
N PHE A 306 4.87 -28.83 -7.77
CA PHE A 306 5.97 -29.08 -6.84
C PHE A 306 6.12 -27.93 -5.84
N VAL A 307 6.67 -28.24 -4.67
CA VAL A 307 7.16 -27.25 -3.70
C VAL A 307 8.62 -26.96 -4.00
N LEU A 308 8.99 -25.67 -3.94
CA LEU A 308 10.34 -25.17 -4.08
C LEU A 308 10.68 -24.33 -2.84
N LEU A 309 11.65 -24.78 -2.04
CA LEU A 309 12.13 -24.04 -0.87
C LEU A 309 13.44 -23.34 -1.24
N LEU A 310 13.44 -22.01 -1.24
CA LEU A 310 14.65 -21.19 -1.46
C LEU A 310 15.17 -20.66 -0.12
N ASN A 311 16.47 -20.77 0.16
CA ASN A 311 17.09 -20.25 1.39
C ASN A 311 18.16 -19.18 1.11
N ASN A 312 18.37 -18.28 2.05
CA ASN A 312 19.59 -17.47 2.14
C ASN A 312 19.91 -17.22 3.63
N PRO A 313 21.00 -17.77 4.20
CA PRO A 313 21.30 -17.64 5.62
C PRO A 313 21.70 -16.23 6.05
N ASN A 314 22.00 -15.32 5.12
CA ASN A 314 22.38 -13.93 5.39
C ASN A 314 21.23 -12.95 5.17
N VAL A 315 20.03 -13.41 4.78
CA VAL A 315 18.90 -12.57 4.39
C VAL A 315 17.59 -13.06 4.98
N ILE A 316 16.86 -12.16 5.64
CA ILE A 316 15.47 -12.38 6.10
C ILE A 316 14.56 -11.44 5.29
N CYS A 317 13.68 -12.01 4.48
CA CYS A 317 12.80 -11.26 3.57
C CYS A 317 11.32 -11.47 3.93
N THR A 318 10.65 -10.44 4.42
CA THR A 318 9.22 -10.44 4.75
C THR A 318 8.45 -9.53 3.80
N LEU A 319 7.61 -10.13 2.95
CA LEU A 319 6.85 -9.42 1.93
C LEU A 319 5.65 -8.62 2.52
N PRO A 320 5.23 -7.51 1.88
CA PRO A 320 3.88 -6.99 2.01
C PRO A 320 2.82 -8.06 1.69
N LEU A 321 1.65 -8.02 2.34
CA LEU A 321 0.55 -8.93 2.02
C LEU A 321 0.08 -8.67 0.59
N GLY A 322 -0.13 -9.73 -0.19
CA GLY A 322 -0.51 -9.61 -1.60
C GLY A 322 0.60 -9.11 -2.54
N TYR A 323 1.86 -9.08 -2.09
CA TYR A 323 3.02 -8.86 -2.96
C TYR A 323 3.68 -10.20 -3.31
N HIS A 324 4.42 -10.21 -4.42
CA HIS A 324 5.16 -11.35 -4.96
C HIS A 324 6.65 -10.99 -5.13
N VAL A 325 7.48 -11.96 -5.50
CA VAL A 325 8.86 -11.73 -5.97
C VAL A 325 9.03 -12.30 -7.37
N SER A 326 9.96 -11.74 -8.15
CA SER A 326 10.42 -12.37 -9.38
C SER A 326 11.55 -13.35 -9.06
N LEU A 327 11.42 -14.59 -9.54
CA LEU A 327 12.51 -15.56 -9.63
C LEU A 327 13.14 -15.44 -11.02
N GLU A 328 14.47 -15.41 -11.10
CA GLU A 328 15.20 -15.30 -12.36
C GLU A 328 16.26 -16.40 -12.53
N CYS A 329 16.31 -16.98 -13.73
CA CYS A 329 17.32 -17.97 -14.12
C CYS A 329 17.64 -17.90 -15.62
N GLN A 330 18.79 -18.47 -16.00
CA GLN A 330 19.31 -18.43 -17.36
C GLN A 330 18.95 -19.72 -18.11
N ILE A 331 17.98 -19.64 -19.02
CA ILE A 331 17.51 -20.76 -19.84
C ILE A 331 17.96 -20.54 -21.28
N ASN A 332 18.76 -21.47 -21.84
CA ASN A 332 19.30 -21.40 -23.20
C ASN A 332 19.97 -20.05 -23.52
N SER A 333 20.84 -19.60 -22.60
CA SER A 333 21.54 -18.30 -22.65
C SER A 333 20.64 -17.06 -22.71
N ARG A 334 19.39 -17.17 -22.23
CA ARG A 334 18.48 -16.04 -22.01
C ARG A 334 18.10 -15.98 -20.54
N ASN A 335 18.27 -14.82 -19.92
CA ASN A 335 17.73 -14.58 -18.60
C ASN A 335 16.21 -14.47 -18.71
N LEU A 336 15.50 -15.33 -18.00
CA LEU A 336 14.04 -15.31 -17.89
C LEU A 336 13.66 -15.00 -16.45
N SER A 337 12.59 -14.25 -16.29
CA SER A 337 12.09 -13.77 -15.01
C SER A 337 10.59 -14.05 -14.91
N LYS A 338 10.13 -14.60 -13.77
CA LYS A 338 8.72 -14.91 -13.51
C LYS A 338 8.33 -14.62 -12.07
N CYS A 339 7.16 -14.02 -11.89
CA CYS A 339 6.63 -13.67 -10.58
C CYS A 339 5.98 -14.88 -9.89
N TYR A 340 6.31 -15.05 -8.61
CA TYR A 340 5.74 -16.06 -7.72
C TYR A 340 5.47 -15.44 -6.35
N THR A 341 4.33 -15.81 -5.74
CA THR A 341 3.98 -15.39 -4.38
C THR A 341 4.43 -16.48 -3.40
N PRO A 342 5.30 -16.16 -2.43
CA PRO A 342 5.66 -17.10 -1.36
C PRO A 342 4.44 -17.54 -0.55
N VAL A 343 4.41 -18.80 -0.15
CA VAL A 343 3.32 -19.45 0.58
C VAL A 343 3.77 -19.72 2.02
N PRO A 344 2.95 -19.42 3.05
CA PRO A 344 3.31 -19.75 4.43
C PRO A 344 3.50 -21.26 4.62
N SER A 345 4.63 -21.69 5.19
CA SER A 345 5.08 -23.10 5.25
C SER A 345 4.06 -24.09 5.80
N LYS A 346 3.10 -23.65 6.63
CA LYS A 346 2.02 -24.49 7.16
C LYS A 346 1.07 -25.05 6.08
N TYR A 347 1.03 -24.44 4.91
CA TYR A 347 0.19 -24.87 3.77
C TYR A 347 0.90 -25.86 2.83
N LEU A 348 2.17 -26.17 3.12
CA LEU A 348 3.08 -26.96 2.28
C LEU A 348 3.59 -28.23 2.97
N ARG A 349 3.09 -28.53 4.18
CA ARG A 349 3.56 -29.59 5.06
C ARG A 349 2.51 -30.67 5.24
N ASP A 350 2.52 -31.62 4.32
CA ASP A 350 2.37 -33.01 4.69
C ASP A 350 3.77 -33.56 5.04
N LEU A 351 3.83 -34.67 5.80
CA LEU A 351 5.02 -35.33 6.34
C LEU A 351 5.69 -34.67 7.57
N ASN A 352 5.74 -35.48 8.64
CA ASN A 352 6.60 -35.51 9.82
C ASN A 352 7.48 -34.30 10.20
N GLN A 353 7.24 -33.83 11.43
CA GLN A 353 8.25 -33.51 12.45
C GLN A 353 9.58 -32.90 11.97
N ASP A 354 9.57 -31.61 11.62
CA ASP A 354 10.70 -30.77 12.00
C ASP A 354 10.27 -29.37 12.43
N ASN A 355 10.47 -29.07 13.71
CA ASN A 355 9.95 -27.88 14.40
C ASN A 355 10.99 -26.77 14.54
N ASN A 356 12.14 -26.87 13.85
CA ASN A 356 13.14 -25.82 13.83
C ASN A 356 12.58 -24.51 13.23
N CYS A 357 12.25 -23.55 14.09
CA CYS A 357 11.71 -22.25 13.69
C CYS A 357 12.77 -21.32 13.06
N VAL A 358 14.06 -21.53 13.34
CA VAL A 358 15.14 -20.68 12.82
C VAL A 358 15.25 -20.82 11.30
N LEU A 359 15.14 -22.04 10.78
CA LEU A 359 15.14 -22.30 9.32
C LEU A 359 14.03 -21.53 8.60
N LYS A 360 12.85 -21.36 9.22
CA LYS A 360 11.69 -20.67 8.63
C LYS A 360 11.88 -19.17 8.45
N MET A 361 12.89 -18.55 9.08
CA MET A 361 13.17 -17.11 8.93
C MET A 361 13.97 -16.80 7.67
N TYR A 362 14.65 -17.80 7.10
CA TYR A 362 15.52 -17.66 5.94
C TYR A 362 14.92 -18.18 4.63
N THR A 363 13.76 -18.84 4.68
CA THR A 363 13.17 -19.47 3.50
C THR A 363 12.08 -18.64 2.83
N LEU A 364 12.09 -18.68 1.49
CA LEU A 364 10.96 -18.30 0.66
C LEU A 364 10.42 -19.60 0.03
N ASP A 365 9.28 -20.05 0.54
CA ASP A 365 8.65 -21.29 0.14
C ASP A 365 7.65 -21.02 -0.99
N PHE A 366 7.68 -21.77 -2.08
CA PHE A 366 6.80 -21.58 -3.24
C PHE A 366 6.07 -22.86 -3.65
N LEU A 367 4.82 -22.71 -4.06
CA LEU A 367 4.02 -23.79 -4.66
C LEU A 367 3.84 -23.51 -6.15
N ILE A 368 4.46 -24.34 -7.01
CA ILE A 368 4.67 -24.04 -8.43
C ILE A 368 4.04 -25.11 -9.31
N LYS A 369 3.11 -24.70 -10.18
CA LYS A 369 2.54 -25.57 -11.22
C LYS A 369 3.56 -25.78 -12.34
N LYS A 370 3.84 -27.04 -12.67
CA LYS A 370 4.76 -27.47 -13.73
C LYS A 370 4.02 -27.57 -15.06
N TYR A 371 4.39 -26.71 -16.01
CA TYR A 371 3.86 -26.78 -17.37
C TYR A 371 4.77 -27.62 -18.28
N SER A 372 4.19 -28.60 -18.97
CA SER A 372 4.94 -29.63 -19.72
C SER A 372 5.45 -29.20 -21.12
N TYR A 373 5.30 -27.93 -21.51
CA TYR A 373 5.79 -27.46 -22.81
C TYR A 373 7.33 -27.29 -22.80
N PRO A 374 8.03 -27.49 -23.94
CA PRO A 374 9.49 -27.39 -24.00
C PRO A 374 10.03 -26.04 -23.50
N ASN A 375 11.11 -26.08 -22.73
CA ASN A 375 11.76 -24.90 -22.13
C ASN A 375 10.83 -24.04 -21.24
N SER A 376 9.80 -24.63 -20.61
CA SER A 376 8.99 -23.89 -19.64
C SER A 376 9.83 -23.50 -18.41
N PHE A 377 9.62 -22.27 -17.92
CA PHE A 377 10.33 -21.76 -16.74
C PHE A 377 10.09 -22.64 -15.50
N SER A 378 8.85 -23.07 -15.30
CA SER A 378 8.47 -24.04 -14.26
C SER A 378 9.11 -25.42 -14.45
N GLY A 379 9.39 -25.83 -15.69
CA GLY A 379 10.03 -27.11 -16.01
C GLY A 379 11.51 -27.09 -15.68
N HIS A 380 12.19 -25.98 -15.98
CA HIS A 380 13.58 -25.74 -15.59
C HIS A 380 13.74 -25.61 -14.07
N LEU A 381 12.87 -24.83 -13.40
CA LEU A 381 12.82 -24.80 -11.92
C LEU A 381 12.62 -26.21 -11.35
N SER A 382 11.67 -26.98 -11.89
CA SER A 382 11.42 -28.38 -11.46
C SER A 382 12.58 -29.36 -11.72
N ALA A 383 13.55 -28.99 -12.54
CA ALA A 383 14.76 -29.76 -12.83
C ALA A 383 16.02 -29.16 -12.18
N THR A 384 15.86 -28.09 -11.40
CA THR A 384 16.95 -27.45 -10.66
C THR A 384 17.27 -28.28 -9.43
N GLY A 385 18.49 -28.80 -9.33
CA GLY A 385 18.94 -29.56 -8.16
C GLY A 385 19.05 -28.71 -6.89
N ASN A 386 19.35 -29.34 -5.76
CA ASN A 386 19.66 -28.63 -4.51
C ASN A 386 20.94 -27.77 -4.67
N ASP A 387 21.12 -26.78 -3.79
CA ASP A 387 22.24 -25.83 -3.72
C ASP A 387 22.46 -24.92 -4.95
N ALA A 388 21.62 -24.99 -5.98
CA ALA A 388 21.65 -24.13 -7.15
C ALA A 388 21.23 -22.69 -6.79
N SER A 389 21.99 -21.70 -7.26
CA SER A 389 21.64 -20.28 -7.05
C SER A 389 20.55 -19.83 -8.01
N LEU A 390 19.55 -19.14 -7.46
CA LEU A 390 18.49 -18.44 -8.17
C LEU A 390 18.48 -16.98 -7.71
N LYS A 391 18.31 -16.05 -8.65
CA LYS A 391 18.15 -14.63 -8.31
C LYS A 391 16.69 -14.37 -7.93
N VAL A 392 16.50 -13.66 -6.82
CA VAL A 392 15.19 -13.28 -6.27
C VAL A 392 15.12 -11.76 -6.15
N SER A 393 14.07 -11.15 -6.70
CA SER A 393 13.90 -9.69 -6.59
C SER A 393 13.45 -9.25 -5.19
N ILE A 394 13.60 -7.95 -4.91
CA ILE A 394 12.81 -7.29 -3.87
C ILE A 394 11.28 -7.41 -4.13
N PRO A 395 10.42 -7.24 -3.10
CA PRO A 395 8.98 -7.51 -3.24
C PRO A 395 8.23 -6.55 -4.18
N LYS A 396 7.56 -7.12 -5.18
CA LYS A 396 6.79 -6.43 -6.23
C LYS A 396 5.28 -6.54 -5.98
N GLY A 397 4.54 -5.52 -6.37
CA GLY A 397 3.10 -5.40 -6.11
C GLY A 397 2.66 -3.97 -5.78
N ASN A 398 1.35 -3.80 -5.60
CA ASN A 398 0.66 -2.54 -5.31
C ASN A 398 -0.49 -2.67 -4.29
N PHE A 399 -0.77 -3.88 -3.76
CA PHE A 399 -1.90 -4.17 -2.86
C PHE A 399 -1.86 -3.34 -1.56
N LYS A 400 -2.93 -2.56 -1.33
CA LYS A 400 -3.06 -1.65 -0.19
C LYS A 400 -3.87 -2.31 0.92
N LEU A 401 -3.23 -2.79 2.00
CA LEU A 401 -3.96 -3.41 3.11
C LEU A 401 -5.04 -2.49 3.73
N ALA A 402 -4.81 -1.16 3.71
CA ALA A 402 -5.80 -0.17 4.12
C ALA A 402 -7.15 -0.29 3.38
N GLN A 403 -7.18 -0.81 2.15
CA GLN A 403 -8.42 -1.04 1.40
C GLN A 403 -9.30 -2.15 2.01
N LEU A 404 -8.76 -2.99 2.91
CA LEU A 404 -9.54 -3.99 3.66
C LEU A 404 -10.02 -3.48 5.03
N ALA A 405 -9.57 -2.30 5.48
CA ALA A 405 -9.76 -1.84 6.86
C ALA A 405 -11.24 -1.61 7.21
N GLY A 406 -12.05 -1.15 6.25
CA GLY A 406 -13.51 -0.95 6.44
C GLY A 406 -14.35 -2.22 6.34
N HIS A 407 -13.82 -3.31 5.78
CA HIS A 407 -14.63 -4.44 5.29
C HIS A 407 -14.66 -5.61 6.27
N ARG A 408 -15.86 -6.09 6.59
CA ARG A 408 -16.11 -7.21 7.53
C ARG A 408 -16.59 -8.49 6.84
N GLY A 409 -17.31 -8.35 5.73
CA GLY A 409 -17.59 -9.40 4.75
C GLY A 409 -16.68 -9.25 3.53
N ILE A 410 -15.84 -10.25 3.27
CA ILE A 410 -14.81 -10.25 2.20
C ILE A 410 -14.90 -11.57 1.41
N CYS A 411 -14.69 -11.53 0.09
CA CYS A 411 -14.57 -12.74 -0.73
C CYS A 411 -13.28 -12.77 -1.56
N PHE A 412 -12.65 -13.94 -1.62
CA PHE A 412 -11.52 -14.25 -2.48
C PHE A 412 -11.92 -15.24 -3.58
N LEU A 413 -11.59 -14.91 -4.83
CA LEU A 413 -11.91 -15.66 -6.04
C LEU A 413 -10.60 -16.17 -6.64
N ALA A 414 -10.21 -17.39 -6.30
CA ALA A 414 -8.94 -17.98 -6.70
C ALA A 414 -9.13 -18.98 -7.86
N ALA A 415 -8.21 -19.03 -8.82
CA ALA A 415 -8.17 -20.11 -9.81
C ALA A 415 -6.78 -20.74 -9.95
N GLY A 416 -6.68 -22.06 -9.73
CA GLY A 416 -5.42 -22.80 -9.75
C GLY A 416 -4.34 -22.19 -8.84
N SER A 417 -3.21 -21.78 -9.40
CA SER A 417 -2.12 -21.15 -8.64
C SER A 417 -2.43 -19.76 -8.09
N GLY A 418 -3.55 -19.15 -8.51
CA GLY A 418 -4.05 -17.87 -8.00
C GLY A 418 -4.46 -17.90 -6.52
N ILE A 419 -4.46 -19.05 -5.85
CA ILE A 419 -4.67 -19.11 -4.39
C ILE A 419 -3.52 -18.50 -3.59
N THR A 420 -2.30 -18.52 -4.13
CA THR A 420 -1.07 -18.16 -3.39
C THR A 420 -1.06 -16.77 -2.70
N PRO A 421 -1.52 -15.65 -3.31
CA PRO A 421 -1.63 -14.37 -2.58
C PRO A 421 -2.66 -14.38 -1.44
N PHE A 422 -3.71 -15.21 -1.53
CA PHE A 422 -4.77 -15.23 -0.53
C PHE A 422 -4.39 -15.97 0.75
N LEU A 423 -3.50 -16.96 0.70
CA LEU A 423 -3.11 -17.78 1.87
C LEU A 423 -2.58 -16.92 3.03
N SER A 424 -1.72 -15.93 2.74
CA SER A 424 -1.21 -14.97 3.73
C SER A 424 -2.25 -13.91 4.15
N LEU A 425 -3.22 -13.60 3.29
CA LEU A 425 -4.30 -12.67 3.59
C LEU A 425 -5.36 -13.29 4.51
N ILE A 426 -5.74 -14.54 4.28
CA ILE A 426 -6.68 -15.31 5.13
C ILE A 426 -6.13 -15.37 6.56
N ASP A 427 -4.86 -15.76 6.73
CA ASP A 427 -4.20 -15.82 8.03
C ASP A 427 -4.14 -14.48 8.76
N HIS A 428 -3.99 -13.37 8.03
CA HIS A 428 -4.02 -12.04 8.63
C HIS A 428 -5.44 -11.60 9.01
N LEU A 429 -6.42 -11.85 8.15
CA LEU A 429 -7.79 -11.38 8.32
C LEU A 429 -8.55 -12.10 9.44
N LEU A 430 -8.39 -13.42 9.57
CA LEU A 430 -9.01 -14.17 10.66
C LEU A 430 -8.41 -13.78 12.02
N LYS A 431 -7.12 -13.42 12.06
CA LYS A 431 -6.40 -12.92 13.26
C LYS A 431 -6.54 -11.40 13.46
N ARG A 432 -7.31 -10.68 12.64
CA ARG A 432 -7.45 -9.22 12.71
C ARG A 432 -8.28 -8.81 13.93
N ASN A 433 -7.69 -7.96 14.79
CA ASN A 433 -8.30 -7.54 16.05
C ASN A 433 -9.23 -6.33 15.84
N THR A 434 -8.81 -5.38 14.99
CA THR A 434 -9.61 -4.20 14.66
C THR A 434 -10.64 -4.51 13.58
N ASN A 435 -11.85 -3.97 13.75
CA ASN A 435 -12.99 -4.21 12.85
C ASN A 435 -13.17 -5.71 12.51
N ARG A 436 -13.24 -6.60 13.52
CA ARG A 436 -13.17 -8.06 13.33
C ARG A 436 -14.07 -8.54 12.18
N ILE A 437 -13.48 -9.36 11.31
CA ILE A 437 -14.17 -10.06 10.22
C ILE A 437 -15.40 -10.80 10.76
N GLU A 438 -16.50 -10.71 10.03
CA GLU A 438 -17.71 -11.51 10.23
C GLU A 438 -17.75 -12.67 9.24
N LEU A 439 -17.31 -12.42 8.00
CA LEU A 439 -17.42 -13.38 6.91
C LEU A 439 -16.23 -13.24 5.95
N LEU A 440 -15.56 -14.35 5.68
CA LEU A 440 -14.48 -14.49 4.71
C LEU A 440 -14.76 -15.72 3.83
N LYS A 441 -15.25 -15.50 2.61
CA LYS A 441 -15.50 -16.58 1.64
C LYS A 441 -14.31 -16.77 0.70
N LEU A 442 -13.83 -18.00 0.54
CA LEU A 442 -12.92 -18.39 -0.55
C LEU A 442 -13.67 -19.27 -1.54
N LEU A 443 -13.91 -18.76 -2.75
CA LEU A 443 -14.35 -19.56 -3.90
C LEU A 443 -13.11 -19.96 -4.71
N TYR A 444 -12.80 -21.26 -4.73
CA TYR A 444 -11.59 -21.79 -5.36
C TYR A 444 -11.91 -22.64 -6.60
N PHE A 445 -11.55 -22.13 -7.77
CA PHE A 445 -11.85 -22.71 -9.07
C PHE A 445 -10.69 -23.58 -9.59
N ASN A 446 -10.94 -24.87 -9.77
CA ASN A 446 -9.96 -25.85 -10.24
C ASN A 446 -10.57 -26.73 -11.36
N LYS A 447 -9.75 -27.58 -11.99
CA LYS A 447 -10.26 -28.53 -13.00
C LYS A 447 -10.90 -29.73 -12.31
N THR A 448 -10.10 -30.46 -11.55
CA THR A 448 -10.46 -31.71 -10.86
C THR A 448 -10.12 -31.61 -9.37
N VAL A 449 -10.44 -32.63 -8.57
CA VAL A 449 -10.17 -32.65 -7.13
C VAL A 449 -8.66 -32.62 -6.84
N GLU A 450 -7.87 -33.31 -7.66
CA GLU A 450 -6.41 -33.44 -7.51
C GLU A 450 -5.66 -32.15 -7.84
N ASP A 451 -6.34 -31.16 -8.44
CA ASP A 451 -5.81 -29.82 -8.72
C ASP A 451 -5.99 -28.84 -7.53
N ILE A 452 -6.80 -29.18 -6.50
CA ILE A 452 -7.10 -28.30 -5.37
C ILE A 452 -5.89 -28.22 -4.42
N TRP A 453 -5.14 -27.13 -4.46
CA TRP A 453 -4.04 -26.90 -3.53
C TRP A 453 -4.53 -26.60 -2.11
N CYS A 454 -3.75 -27.07 -1.12
CA CYS A 454 -3.93 -26.78 0.31
C CYS A 454 -5.30 -27.18 0.89
N CYS A 455 -6.00 -28.14 0.25
CA CYS A 455 -7.39 -28.48 0.51
C CYS A 455 -7.67 -28.79 1.98
N ASP A 456 -6.88 -29.67 2.60
CA ASP A 456 -7.12 -30.11 3.98
C ASP A 456 -6.84 -29.00 5.01
N ALA A 457 -5.77 -28.22 4.82
CA ALA A 457 -5.45 -27.09 5.69
C ALA A 457 -6.53 -26.00 5.67
N LEU A 458 -7.13 -25.73 4.51
CA LEU A 458 -8.22 -24.77 4.35
C LEU A 458 -9.56 -25.35 4.83
N SER A 459 -9.81 -26.64 4.58
CA SER A 459 -11.02 -27.33 5.04
C SER A 459 -11.05 -27.50 6.56
N ASN A 460 -9.90 -27.68 7.22
CA ASN A 460 -9.82 -27.72 8.67
C ASN A 460 -9.98 -26.33 9.28
N MET A 461 -9.35 -25.30 8.69
CA MET A 461 -9.60 -23.91 9.08
C MET A 461 -11.08 -23.51 9.00
N ALA A 462 -11.81 -23.97 7.97
CA ALA A 462 -13.25 -23.72 7.81
C ALA A 462 -14.14 -24.54 8.78
N LYS A 463 -13.60 -25.56 9.47
CA LYS A 463 -14.27 -26.26 10.58
C LYS A 463 -13.97 -25.59 11.93
N GLU A 464 -12.80 -24.97 12.06
CA GLU A 464 -12.30 -24.34 13.30
C GLU A 464 -12.77 -22.90 13.48
N ASP A 465 -13.02 -22.16 12.39
CA ASP A 465 -13.42 -20.75 12.41
C ASP A 465 -14.69 -20.53 11.56
N GLU A 466 -15.84 -20.41 12.23
CA GLU A 466 -17.17 -20.20 11.64
C GLU A 466 -17.26 -19.03 10.64
N ARG A 467 -16.30 -18.09 10.72
CA ARG A 467 -16.22 -16.92 9.84
C ARG A 467 -15.59 -17.23 8.49
N PHE A 468 -14.98 -18.39 8.31
CA PHE A 468 -14.25 -18.76 7.09
C PHE A 468 -14.98 -19.84 6.29
N GLU A 469 -15.58 -19.46 5.17
CA GLU A 469 -16.16 -20.40 4.23
C GLU A 469 -15.16 -20.77 3.14
N PHE A 470 -14.89 -22.06 2.98
CA PHE A 470 -14.09 -22.59 1.87
C PHE A 470 -14.99 -23.40 0.91
N THR A 471 -15.17 -22.91 -0.32
CA THR A 471 -15.99 -23.56 -1.34
C THR A 471 -15.17 -23.79 -2.61
N ASN A 472 -15.14 -25.03 -3.07
CA ASN A 472 -14.47 -25.41 -4.31
C ASN A 472 -15.46 -25.46 -5.49
N VAL A 473 -14.98 -25.07 -6.68
CA VAL A 473 -15.71 -25.11 -7.95
C VAL A 473 -14.87 -25.88 -8.97
N LEU A 474 -15.43 -26.96 -9.53
CA LEU A 474 -14.68 -27.85 -10.44
C LEU A 474 -15.23 -27.81 -11.87
N SER A 475 -14.37 -27.46 -12.84
CA SER A 475 -14.76 -27.39 -14.26
C SER A 475 -14.80 -28.75 -14.97
N ASN A 476 -14.14 -29.76 -14.42
CA ASN A 476 -14.17 -31.15 -14.87
C ASN A 476 -14.36 -32.06 -13.65
N SER A 477 -15.54 -31.97 -13.03
CA SER A 477 -15.88 -32.76 -11.85
C SER A 477 -16.28 -34.19 -12.24
N GLY A 478 -15.69 -35.21 -11.61
CA GLY A 478 -16.22 -36.58 -11.67
C GLY A 478 -17.61 -36.70 -11.02
N ASP A 479 -18.28 -37.83 -11.25
CA ASP A 479 -19.68 -38.04 -10.84
C ASP A 479 -19.89 -37.96 -9.33
N SER A 480 -18.87 -38.29 -8.54
CA SER A 480 -18.87 -38.20 -7.07
C SER A 480 -18.85 -36.77 -6.51
N TRP A 481 -18.63 -35.75 -7.34
CA TRP A 481 -18.60 -34.36 -6.87
C TRP A 481 -20.00 -33.79 -6.67
N THR A 482 -20.32 -33.43 -5.43
CA THR A 482 -21.58 -32.81 -5.01
C THR A 482 -21.51 -31.28 -4.88
N GLY A 483 -20.30 -30.70 -4.92
CA GLY A 483 -20.08 -29.26 -4.86
C GLY A 483 -20.38 -28.53 -6.17
N LEU A 484 -20.05 -27.23 -6.22
CA LEU A 484 -20.27 -26.40 -7.41
C LEU A 484 -19.44 -26.88 -8.62
N LYS A 485 -20.04 -26.77 -9.81
CA LYS A 485 -19.49 -27.28 -11.09
C LYS A 485 -19.34 -26.15 -12.12
N GLY A 486 -18.39 -26.33 -13.04
CA GLY A 486 -18.17 -25.42 -14.17
C GLY A 486 -17.08 -24.37 -13.95
N HIS A 487 -17.26 -23.19 -14.55
CA HIS A 487 -16.36 -22.04 -14.47
C HIS A 487 -17.07 -20.86 -13.81
N VAL A 488 -16.33 -19.83 -13.38
CA VAL A 488 -16.92 -18.59 -12.88
C VAL A 488 -17.99 -18.03 -13.83
N SER A 489 -19.14 -17.69 -13.28
CA SER A 489 -20.37 -17.40 -14.01
C SER A 489 -21.26 -16.42 -13.22
N LEU A 490 -22.35 -15.95 -13.83
CA LEU A 490 -23.24 -14.98 -13.18
C LEU A 490 -23.89 -15.60 -11.94
N GLU A 491 -24.36 -16.85 -12.09
CA GLU A 491 -25.07 -17.64 -11.08
C GLU A 491 -24.22 -17.93 -9.83
N ILE A 492 -22.88 -17.91 -9.96
CA ILE A 492 -21.94 -18.11 -8.86
C ILE A 492 -21.60 -16.78 -8.14
N LEU A 493 -21.61 -15.65 -8.84
CA LEU A 493 -21.20 -14.34 -8.28
C LEU A 493 -22.37 -13.45 -7.87
N GLU A 494 -23.54 -13.57 -8.50
CA GLU A 494 -24.78 -12.87 -8.11
C GLU A 494 -25.15 -13.12 -6.63
N PRO A 495 -25.06 -14.34 -6.08
CA PRO A 495 -25.33 -14.59 -4.66
C PRO A 495 -24.38 -13.88 -3.67
N LEU A 496 -23.24 -13.34 -4.13
CA LEU A 496 -22.27 -12.60 -3.29
C LEU A 496 -22.63 -11.12 -3.15
N VAL A 497 -23.21 -10.52 -4.20
CA VAL A 497 -23.53 -9.08 -4.25
C VAL A 497 -24.94 -8.74 -3.75
N ASP A 498 -25.74 -9.77 -3.45
CA ASP A 498 -27.14 -9.65 -3.06
C ASP A 498 -27.31 -8.72 -1.84
N LYS A 499 -27.89 -7.54 -2.11
CA LYS A 499 -28.09 -6.46 -1.15
C LYS A 499 -29.15 -6.79 -0.08
N THR A 500 -29.92 -7.87 -0.24
CA THR A 500 -30.98 -8.30 0.69
C THR A 500 -30.46 -9.16 1.85
N LYS A 501 -29.35 -9.88 1.66
CA LYS A 501 -28.76 -10.75 2.69
C LYS A 501 -28.18 -9.95 3.86
N THR A 502 -28.13 -10.55 5.04
CA THR A 502 -27.40 -10.00 6.21
C THR A 502 -25.89 -9.98 5.97
N ASP A 503 -25.37 -11.05 5.38
CA ASP A 503 -23.94 -11.37 5.41
C ASP A 503 -23.24 -10.80 4.16
N LYS A 504 -23.25 -9.47 4.06
CA LYS A 504 -22.89 -8.75 2.82
C LYS A 504 -21.39 -8.85 2.53
N ILE A 505 -21.04 -9.40 1.37
CA ILE A 505 -19.70 -9.24 0.81
C ILE A 505 -19.55 -7.79 0.36
N THR A 506 -18.59 -7.09 0.97
CA THR A 506 -18.34 -5.66 0.73
C THR A 506 -17.02 -5.40 0.01
N PHE A 507 -16.15 -6.41 -0.08
CA PHE A 507 -14.89 -6.37 -0.82
C PHE A 507 -14.65 -7.71 -1.50
N ILE A 508 -14.15 -7.69 -2.74
CA ILE A 508 -13.79 -8.89 -3.50
C ILE A 508 -12.36 -8.75 -4.01
N ALA A 509 -11.58 -9.82 -3.97
CA ALA A 509 -10.34 -9.90 -4.74
C ALA A 509 -10.22 -11.19 -5.55
N SER A 510 -9.61 -11.10 -6.72
CA SER A 510 -9.49 -12.19 -7.69
C SER A 510 -8.04 -12.44 -8.10
N CYS A 511 -7.69 -13.70 -8.34
CA CYS A 511 -6.41 -14.08 -8.91
C CYS A 511 -6.51 -15.42 -9.66
N GLY A 512 -5.93 -15.49 -10.85
CA GLY A 512 -5.99 -16.68 -11.70
C GLY A 512 -5.47 -16.40 -13.11
N PRO A 513 -5.77 -17.27 -14.09
CA PRO A 513 -5.52 -16.99 -15.50
C PRO A 513 -6.21 -15.70 -15.95
N SER A 514 -5.64 -14.99 -16.94
CA SER A 514 -6.19 -13.71 -17.42
C SER A 514 -7.66 -13.79 -17.85
N GLY A 515 -8.06 -14.86 -18.53
CA GLY A 515 -9.47 -15.10 -18.91
C GLY A 515 -10.42 -15.41 -17.75
N PHE A 516 -9.90 -15.81 -16.58
CA PHE A 516 -10.68 -15.92 -15.34
C PHE A 516 -10.84 -14.54 -14.70
N ASN A 517 -9.73 -13.81 -14.50
CA ASN A 517 -9.75 -12.45 -13.93
C ASN A 517 -10.66 -11.50 -14.74
N GLN A 518 -10.54 -11.49 -16.07
CA GLN A 518 -11.40 -10.68 -16.95
C GLN A 518 -12.88 -11.06 -16.79
N LYS A 519 -13.20 -12.36 -16.75
CA LYS A 519 -14.60 -12.81 -16.61
C LYS A 519 -15.18 -12.45 -15.23
N VAL A 520 -14.37 -12.45 -14.17
CA VAL A 520 -14.76 -11.92 -12.85
C VAL A 520 -15.10 -10.43 -12.95
N GLU A 521 -14.22 -9.61 -13.53
CA GLU A 521 -14.45 -8.17 -13.69
C GLU A 521 -15.70 -7.88 -14.54
N ASP A 522 -15.88 -8.58 -15.67
CA ASP A 522 -17.03 -8.45 -16.56
C ASP A 522 -18.37 -8.79 -15.88
N ILE A 523 -18.38 -9.78 -14.98
CA ILE A 523 -19.58 -10.20 -14.24
C ILE A 523 -19.86 -9.22 -13.10
N LEU A 524 -18.85 -8.87 -12.30
CA LEU A 524 -19.01 -7.93 -11.18
C LEU A 524 -19.40 -6.52 -11.65
N GLN A 525 -18.94 -6.10 -12.84
CA GLN A 525 -19.41 -4.86 -13.46
C GLN A 525 -20.89 -4.91 -13.85
N LYS A 526 -21.39 -6.04 -14.39
CA LYS A 526 -22.82 -6.23 -14.71
C LYS A 526 -23.70 -6.27 -13.46
N LEU A 527 -23.14 -6.74 -12.35
CA LEU A 527 -23.75 -6.80 -11.02
C LEU A 527 -23.64 -5.48 -10.23
N GLU A 528 -23.16 -4.40 -10.86
CA GLU A 528 -22.95 -3.07 -10.25
C GLU A 528 -22.09 -3.09 -8.96
N PHE A 529 -21.14 -4.03 -8.86
CA PHE A 529 -20.26 -4.09 -7.70
C PHE A 529 -19.25 -2.93 -7.72
N PRO A 530 -19.02 -2.19 -6.62
CA PRO A 530 -18.14 -1.03 -6.60
C PRO A 530 -16.71 -1.39 -7.00
N LYS A 531 -16.15 -0.68 -8.00
CA LYS A 531 -14.83 -0.99 -8.56
C LYS A 531 -13.69 -0.69 -7.57
N GLU A 532 -13.89 0.28 -6.71
CA GLU A 532 -13.02 0.60 -5.57
C GLU A 532 -12.91 -0.54 -4.54
N ASN A 533 -13.89 -1.45 -4.50
CA ASN A 533 -13.94 -2.60 -3.61
C ASN A 533 -13.53 -3.91 -4.29
N LEU A 534 -13.05 -3.85 -5.54
CA LEU A 534 -12.58 -5.00 -6.32
C LEU A 534 -11.07 -4.88 -6.57
N PHE A 535 -10.30 -5.92 -6.24
CA PHE A 535 -8.87 -5.97 -6.50
C PHE A 535 -8.46 -7.24 -7.27
N THR A 536 -7.85 -7.06 -8.44
CA THR A 536 -7.29 -8.15 -9.26
C THR A 536 -5.77 -8.24 -9.06
N PHE A 537 -5.26 -9.43 -8.72
CA PHE A 537 -3.83 -9.75 -8.62
C PHE A 537 -3.25 -10.30 -9.94
#